data_AF-A0A9D9WU37-F1
#
_entry.id   AF-A0A9D9WU37-F1
#
_cell.length_a   1.000
_cell.length_b   1.000
_cell.length_c   1.000
_cell.angle_alpha   90.00
_cell.angle_beta   90.00
_cell.angle_gamma   90.00
#
_symmetry.space_group_name_H-M   'P 1'
#
loop_
_entity.id
_entity.type
_entity.pdbx_description
1 polymer ?
#
loop_
_entity_poly.entity_id
_entity_poly.type
_entity_poly.pdbx_seq_one_letter_code
_entity_poly.pdbx_strand_id
1 'polypeptide(L)'
;MSPARLTLLLLLASAVMPSVAETPPLGRLFLDPQQRARLDAQRQRNPAFLPDAGDSEVSQTINGEVRSSNGRRTRWINGEADWNGTAPPARVPVGDTFNPSTGERENLIGDGRIIIRRGGSTK
;
A
#
# COMPACT_ATOMS: atom_id res chain seq x y z
N MET A 1 39.60 46.97 3.44
CA MET A 1 39.56 45.55 3.00
C MET A 1 39.84 45.54 1.51
N SER A 2 40.80 44.72 1.03
CA SER A 2 41.14 44.68 -0.41
C SER A 2 39.92 44.30 -1.25
N PRO A 3 39.69 44.92 -2.42
CA PRO A 3 38.53 44.62 -3.27
C PRO A 3 38.43 43.14 -3.60
N ALA A 4 39.57 42.44 -3.78
CA ALA A 4 39.62 41.01 -4.03
C ALA A 4 39.08 40.14 -2.88
N ARG A 5 39.24 40.58 -1.62
CA ARG A 5 38.68 39.89 -0.46
C ARG A 5 37.16 40.09 -0.37
N LEU A 6 36.68 41.25 -0.82
CA LEU A 6 35.25 41.55 -0.87
C LEU A 6 34.56 40.71 -1.96
N THR A 7 35.17 40.58 -3.15
CA THR A 7 34.65 39.70 -4.21
C THR A 7 34.67 38.24 -3.80
N LEU A 8 35.72 37.79 -3.12
CA LEU A 8 35.81 36.41 -2.63
C LEU A 8 34.74 36.12 -1.57
N LEU A 9 34.50 37.04 -0.64
CA LEU A 9 33.45 36.92 0.37
C LEU A 9 32.05 36.94 -0.25
N LEU A 10 31.83 37.78 -1.28
CA LEU A 10 30.56 37.81 -2.01
C LEU A 10 30.31 36.50 -2.78
N LEU A 11 31.37 35.91 -3.35
CA LEU A 11 31.29 34.63 -4.06
C LEU A 11 31.00 33.47 -3.08
N LEU A 12 31.64 33.47 -1.91
CA LEU A 12 31.37 32.45 -0.87
C LEU A 12 29.96 32.57 -0.30
N ALA A 13 29.43 33.79 -0.13
CA ALA A 13 28.08 34.00 0.38
C ALA A 13 26.98 33.52 -0.59
N SER A 14 27.23 33.58 -1.90
CA SER A 14 26.31 33.08 -2.94
C SER A 14 26.21 31.54 -2.95
N ALA A 15 27.24 30.83 -2.49
CA ALA A 15 27.28 29.36 -2.48
C ALA A 15 26.47 28.72 -1.34
N VAL A 16 25.93 29.51 -0.40
CA VAL A 16 25.12 29.03 0.73
C VAL A 16 23.63 29.24 0.46
N MET A 17 23.16 28.91 -0.76
CA MET A 17 21.72 28.70 -0.93
C MET A 17 21.34 27.43 -0.16
N PRO A 18 20.41 27.48 0.82
CA PRO A 18 19.86 26.26 1.37
C PRO A 18 19.11 25.56 0.24
N SER A 19 19.64 24.43 -0.21
CA SER A 19 18.88 23.47 -0.99
C SER A 19 17.77 22.97 -0.07
N VAL A 20 16.58 23.58 -0.17
CA VAL A 20 15.36 23.05 0.45
C VAL A 20 14.89 21.90 -0.44
N ALA A 21 15.67 20.83 -0.48
CA ALA A 21 15.20 19.56 -1.01
C ALA A 21 14.26 18.98 0.04
N GLU A 22 12.97 19.28 -0.11
CA GLU A 22 11.90 18.66 0.66
C GLU A 22 12.03 17.15 0.47
N THR A 23 12.39 16.42 1.52
CA THR A 23 12.56 14.97 1.48
C THR A 23 11.16 14.37 1.37
N PRO A 24 10.72 13.87 0.22
CA PRO A 24 9.34 13.41 0.11
C PRO A 24 9.25 12.14 0.95
N PRO A 25 8.31 12.03 1.90
CA PRO A 25 8.01 10.73 2.49
C PRO A 25 7.64 9.80 1.33
N LEU A 26 8.38 8.71 1.18
CA LEU A 26 8.13 7.69 0.16
C LEU A 26 6.64 7.32 0.21
N GLY A 27 5.87 7.71 -0.82
CA GLY A 27 4.44 7.40 -0.91
C GLY A 27 3.52 8.45 -1.57
N ARG A 28 3.99 9.66 -1.94
CA ARG A 28 3.18 10.64 -2.68
C ARG A 28 3.64 10.80 -4.12
N LEU A 29 2.88 10.23 -5.06
CA LEU A 29 3.16 10.22 -6.50
C LEU A 29 2.66 11.47 -7.26
N PHE A 30 2.22 12.53 -6.57
CA PHE A 30 1.75 13.76 -7.21
C PHE A 30 2.63 14.94 -6.80
N LEU A 31 3.32 15.51 -7.79
CA LEU A 31 4.24 16.62 -7.63
C LEU A 31 3.51 17.99 -7.65
N ASP A 32 2.26 18.03 -8.13
CA ASP A 32 1.43 19.26 -8.19
C ASP A 32 0.32 19.25 -7.10
N PRO A 33 0.27 20.27 -6.20
CA PRO A 33 -0.80 20.43 -5.22
C PRO A 33 -2.22 20.45 -5.83
N GLN A 34 -2.40 21.04 -7.00
CA GLN A 34 -3.72 21.13 -7.63
C GLN A 34 -4.22 19.77 -8.12
N GLN A 35 -3.33 18.96 -8.71
CA GLN A 35 -3.67 17.63 -9.20
C GLN A 35 -4.11 16.73 -8.04
N ARG A 36 -3.47 16.89 -6.88
CA ARG A 36 -3.82 16.18 -5.65
C ARG A 36 -5.20 16.57 -5.12
N ALA A 37 -5.51 17.86 -5.01
CA ALA A 37 -6.79 18.31 -4.48
C ALA A 37 -7.99 17.77 -5.28
N ARG A 38 -7.83 17.66 -6.61
CA ARG A 38 -8.84 17.06 -7.50
C ARG A 38 -9.04 15.57 -7.23
N LEU A 39 -7.96 14.81 -7.06
CA LEU A 39 -8.02 13.38 -6.73
C LEU A 39 -8.63 13.14 -5.34
N ASP A 40 -8.23 13.93 -4.35
CA ASP A 40 -8.75 13.82 -2.98
C ASP A 40 -10.26 14.15 -2.95
N ALA A 41 -10.72 15.15 -3.70
CA ALA A 41 -12.15 15.43 -3.87
C ALA A 41 -12.90 14.30 -4.62
N GLN A 42 -12.25 13.66 -5.59
CA GLN A 42 -12.82 12.50 -6.28
C GLN A 42 -12.97 11.29 -5.35
N ARG A 43 -11.99 11.04 -4.48
CA ARG A 43 -12.06 9.97 -3.47
C ARG A 43 -13.20 10.19 -2.48
N GLN A 44 -13.39 11.41 -2.00
CA GLN A 44 -14.50 11.74 -1.09
C GLN A 44 -15.88 11.49 -1.70
N ARG A 45 -16.01 11.62 -3.01
CA ARG A 45 -17.26 11.38 -3.74
C ARG A 45 -17.45 9.93 -4.19
N ASN A 46 -16.38 9.14 -4.15
CA ASN A 46 -16.43 7.76 -4.61
C ASN A 46 -16.74 6.83 -3.43
N PRO A 47 -17.90 6.16 -3.43
CA PRO A 47 -18.31 5.25 -2.35
C PRO A 47 -17.33 4.10 -2.12
N ALA A 48 -16.52 3.73 -3.13
CA ALA A 48 -15.48 2.70 -2.99
C ALA A 48 -14.32 3.11 -2.05
N PHE A 49 -14.22 4.38 -1.67
CA PHE A 49 -13.18 4.90 -0.77
C PHE A 49 -13.74 5.41 0.56
N LEU A 50 -15.03 5.22 0.83
CA LEU A 50 -15.59 5.52 2.16
C LEU A 50 -15.12 4.43 3.16
N PRO A 51 -14.64 4.81 4.36
CA PRO A 51 -14.36 3.84 5.41
C PRO A 51 -15.69 3.22 5.87
N ASP A 52 -15.86 1.94 5.56
CA ASP A 52 -16.70 0.95 6.24
C ASP A 52 -18.17 1.34 6.47
N ALA A 53 -19.03 1.05 5.48
CA ALA A 53 -20.41 0.69 5.76
C ALA A 53 -20.38 -0.76 6.21
N GLY A 54 -20.49 -0.95 7.52
CA GLY A 54 -20.15 -2.20 8.18
C GLY A 54 -20.96 -3.44 7.78
N ASP A 55 -20.55 -4.50 8.46
CA ASP A 55 -21.29 -5.72 8.75
C ASP A 55 -21.36 -6.76 7.64
N SER A 56 -20.45 -7.73 7.75
CA SER A 56 -20.63 -9.20 7.58
C SER A 56 -21.37 -9.80 6.37
N GLU A 57 -22.00 -9.02 5.51
CA GLU A 57 -22.69 -9.42 4.28
C GLU A 57 -21.88 -9.08 3.02
N VAL A 58 -20.83 -8.27 3.17
CA VAL A 58 -19.94 -7.92 2.06
C VAL A 58 -18.95 -9.05 1.83
N SER A 59 -18.94 -9.56 0.60
CA SER A 59 -17.93 -10.50 0.12
C SER A 59 -16.52 -10.02 0.52
N GLN A 60 -15.77 -10.91 1.16
CA GLN A 60 -14.42 -10.66 1.66
C GLN A 60 -13.40 -11.15 0.64
N THR A 61 -12.65 -10.23 0.04
CA THR A 61 -11.53 -10.53 -0.86
C THR A 61 -10.22 -10.47 -0.08
N ILE A 62 -9.44 -11.56 -0.12
CA ILE A 62 -8.12 -11.62 0.51
C ILE A 62 -7.07 -11.05 -0.44
N ASN A 63 -6.64 -9.81 -0.23
CA ASN A 63 -5.70 -9.13 -1.12
C ASN A 63 -4.26 -9.63 -0.94
N GLY A 64 -3.91 -10.02 0.30
CA GLY A 64 -2.56 -10.47 0.61
C GLY A 64 -2.40 -10.94 2.05
N GLU A 65 -1.35 -11.70 2.29
CA GLU A 65 -0.91 -12.06 3.64
C GLU A 65 0.59 -11.86 3.81
N VAL A 66 0.99 -11.25 4.93
CA VAL A 66 2.38 -11.19 5.39
C VAL A 66 2.49 -12.11 6.58
N ARG A 67 3.42 -13.07 6.50
CA ARG A 67 3.74 -13.99 7.59
C ARG A 67 5.16 -13.73 8.05
N SER A 68 5.31 -13.21 9.26
CA SER A 68 6.62 -13.00 9.86
C SER A 68 7.16 -14.29 10.48
N SER A 69 8.49 -14.37 10.60
CA SER A 69 9.19 -15.51 11.20
C SER A 69 8.83 -15.74 12.67
N ASN A 70 8.41 -14.70 13.38
CA ASN A 70 7.93 -14.76 14.76
C ASN A 70 6.50 -15.35 14.90
N GLY A 71 5.91 -15.84 13.82
CA GLY A 71 4.59 -16.46 13.81
C GLY A 71 3.40 -15.50 13.63
N ARG A 72 3.63 -14.18 13.66
CA ARG A 72 2.56 -13.20 13.39
C ARG A 72 2.15 -13.24 11.92
N ARG A 73 0.85 -13.07 11.68
CA ARG A 73 0.26 -12.98 10.35
C ARG A 73 -0.61 -11.74 10.27
N THR A 74 -0.42 -10.95 9.23
CA THR A 74 -1.28 -9.82 8.89
C THR A 74 -1.91 -10.11 7.53
N ARG A 75 -3.22 -9.94 7.42
CA ARG A 75 -3.96 -10.10 6.17
C ARG A 75 -4.59 -8.79 5.75
N TRP A 76 -4.63 -8.55 4.45
CA TRP A 76 -5.36 -7.42 3.87
C TRP A 76 -6.66 -7.93 3.28
N ILE A 77 -7.78 -7.48 3.83
CA ILE A 77 -9.12 -7.92 3.44
C ILE A 77 -9.89 -6.69 2.97
N ASN A 78 -10.41 -6.73 1.75
CA ASN A 78 -11.08 -5.57 1.14
C ASN A 78 -10.25 -4.26 1.23
N GLY A 79 -8.91 -4.36 1.17
CA GLY A 79 -7.99 -3.23 1.29
C GLY A 79 -7.57 -2.85 2.71
N GLU A 80 -8.26 -3.35 3.75
CA GLU A 80 -7.98 -3.03 5.15
C GLU A 80 -7.11 -4.10 5.82
N ALA A 81 -6.22 -3.69 6.73
CA ALA A 81 -5.31 -4.62 7.41
C ALA A 81 -5.96 -5.22 8.67
N ASP A 82 -6.15 -6.54 8.67
CA ASP A 82 -6.53 -7.29 9.86
C ASP A 82 -5.28 -7.60 10.70
N TRP A 83 -5.01 -6.72 11.66
CA TRP A 83 -3.90 -6.84 12.61
C TRP A 83 -4.15 -7.86 13.72
N ASN A 84 -5.42 -8.05 14.08
CA ASN A 84 -5.83 -8.85 15.23
C ASN A 84 -6.09 -10.32 14.85
N GLY A 85 -6.04 -10.65 13.56
CA GLY A 85 -6.32 -12.00 13.07
C GLY A 85 -7.78 -12.40 13.27
N THR A 86 -8.67 -11.39 13.28
CA THR A 86 -10.12 -11.54 13.45
C THR A 86 -10.79 -12.16 12.21
N ALA A 87 -10.08 -12.19 11.07
CA ALA A 87 -10.55 -12.75 9.83
C ALA A 87 -10.76 -14.28 9.86
N PRO A 88 -11.70 -14.80 9.03
CA PRO A 88 -11.93 -16.23 8.92
C PRO A 88 -10.65 -17.03 8.59
N PRO A 89 -10.53 -18.27 9.13
CA PRO A 89 -9.31 -19.07 9.04
C PRO A 89 -8.93 -19.45 7.60
N ALA A 90 -7.70 -19.98 7.46
CA ALA A 90 -6.86 -20.14 6.26
C ALA A 90 -7.39 -20.92 5.03
N ARG A 91 -8.69 -21.02 4.82
CA ARG A 91 -9.30 -21.76 3.70
C ARG A 91 -9.53 -20.92 2.44
N VAL A 92 -9.35 -19.60 2.52
CA VAL A 92 -9.45 -18.69 1.36
C VAL A 92 -8.04 -18.31 0.91
N PRO A 93 -7.59 -18.78 -0.26
CA PRO A 93 -6.37 -18.32 -0.93
C PRO A 93 -6.34 -16.79 -1.09
N VAL A 94 -5.13 -16.24 -1.16
CA VAL A 94 -4.95 -14.84 -1.58
C VAL A 94 -5.47 -14.71 -3.02
N GLY A 95 -6.27 -13.67 -3.26
CA GLY A 95 -6.94 -13.38 -4.51
C GLY A 95 -8.39 -13.85 -4.57
N ASP A 96 -8.76 -14.85 -3.77
CA ASP A 96 -10.13 -15.36 -3.75
C ASP A 96 -11.05 -14.40 -2.99
N THR A 97 -12.31 -14.39 -3.42
CA THR A 97 -13.41 -13.70 -2.76
C THR A 97 -14.32 -14.73 -2.10
N PHE A 98 -14.69 -14.50 -0.86
CA PHE A 98 -15.54 -15.40 -0.08
C PHE A 98 -16.69 -14.64 0.56
N ASN A 99 -17.91 -15.17 0.43
CA ASN A 99 -19.06 -14.66 1.14
C ASN A 99 -19.25 -15.44 2.46
N PRO A 100 -19.09 -14.79 3.64
CA PRO A 100 -19.19 -15.46 4.93
C PRO A 100 -20.62 -15.91 5.29
N SER A 101 -21.66 -15.31 4.70
CA SER A 101 -23.05 -15.66 5.00
C SER A 101 -23.54 -16.87 4.20
N THR A 102 -23.17 -16.96 2.91
CA THR A 102 -23.57 -18.07 2.03
C THR A 102 -22.54 -19.19 1.98
N GLY A 103 -21.29 -18.90 2.34
CA GLY A 103 -20.17 -19.81 2.16
C GLY A 103 -19.65 -19.88 0.72
N GLU A 104 -20.21 -19.09 -0.20
CA GLU A 104 -19.81 -19.06 -1.60
C GLU A 104 -18.40 -18.53 -1.77
N ARG A 105 -17.69 -19.07 -2.76
CA ARG A 105 -16.30 -18.74 -3.07
C ARG A 105 -16.13 -18.48 -4.55
N GLU A 106 -15.49 -17.37 -4.87
CA GLU A 106 -15.04 -17.02 -6.21
C GLU A 106 -13.50 -17.09 -6.25
N ASN A 107 -12.98 -17.85 -7.21
CA ASN A 107 -11.56 -18.14 -7.34
C ASN A 107 -10.90 -17.15 -8.30
N LEU A 108 -9.74 -16.60 -7.95
CA LEU A 108 -9.07 -15.59 -8.78
C LEU A 108 -8.80 -16.06 -10.21
N ILE A 109 -8.54 -17.36 -10.37
CA ILE A 109 -8.18 -18.00 -11.64
C ILE A 109 -9.36 -18.71 -12.32
N GLY A 110 -10.58 -18.59 -11.78
CA GLY A 110 -11.76 -19.29 -12.29
C GLY A 110 -11.54 -20.81 -12.34
N ASP A 111 -11.64 -21.39 -13.54
CA ASP A 111 -11.40 -22.81 -13.80
C ASP A 111 -9.90 -23.17 -13.97
N GLY A 112 -9.02 -22.18 -13.88
CA GLY A 112 -7.57 -22.36 -13.94
C GLY A 112 -7.03 -23.20 -12.78
N ARG A 113 -5.91 -23.89 -12.99
CA ARG A 113 -5.27 -24.76 -11.99
C ARG A 113 -3.81 -24.38 -11.76
N ILE A 114 -3.43 -24.24 -10.49
CA ILE A 114 -2.03 -24.11 -10.08
C ILE A 114 -1.43 -25.50 -9.85
N ILE A 115 -0.33 -25.82 -10.53
CA ILE A 115 0.43 -27.05 -10.32
C ILE A 115 1.75 -26.69 -9.63
N ILE A 116 1.87 -27.04 -8.35
CA ILE A 116 3.10 -26.78 -7.58
C ILE A 116 4.08 -27.92 -7.83
N ARG A 117 5.14 -27.65 -8.59
CA ARG A 117 6.28 -28.58 -8.73
C ARG A 117 7.31 -28.23 -7.66
N ARG A 118 7.36 -29.00 -6.57
CA ARG A 118 8.45 -28.87 -5.60
C ARG A 118 9.70 -29.51 -6.21
N GLY A 119 10.76 -28.72 -6.38
CA GLY A 119 12.06 -29.25 -6.80
C GLY A 119 12.55 -30.26 -5.76
N GLY A 120 12.86 -31.47 -6.21
CA GLY A 120 13.41 -32.51 -5.34
C GLY A 120 14.73 -32.03 -4.77
N SER A 121 14.81 -31.87 -3.45
CA SER A 121 16.07 -31.73 -2.74
C SER A 121 16.71 -33.11 -2.72
N THR A 122 17.52 -33.42 -3.74
CA THR A 122 18.51 -34.49 -3.66
C THR A 122 19.58 -34.01 -2.69
N LYS A 123 19.58 -34.60 -1.49
CA LYS A 123 20.67 -34.50 -0.52
C LYS A 123 21.78 -35.46 -0.92
#